data_AF-A0A6A3HRN4-F1
#
_entry.id   AF-A0A6A3HRN4-F1
#
_cell.length_a   1.000
_cell.length_b   1.000
_cell.length_c   1.000
_cell.angle_alpha   90.00
_cell.angle_beta   90.00
_cell.angle_gamma   90.00
#
_symmetry.space_group_name_H-M   'P 1'
#
loop_
_entity.id
_entity.type
_entity.pdbx_description
1 polymer ?
#
loop_
_entity_poly.entity_id
_entity_poly.type
_entity_poly.pdbx_seq_one_letter_code
_entity_poly.pdbx_strand_id
1 'polypeptide(L)'
;MYAWYFPKDMPYSVFGLKGRRHNWVSAVVWLDNPAFEKPKILAVSTTIGNGEYHIEKDAPPACGRWSCPPPFADFINGTTPMLEYGTSKSTATTLGMTIGKIGELQDLVMWEQLTEAARGALSETEFGEKVKAPFIDANLNTNLEASRPFL
;
A
#
# COMPACT_ATOMS: atom_id res chain seq x y z
N MET A 1 1.09 -8.74 -2.65
CA MET A 1 0.74 -7.31 -2.81
C MET A 1 -0.77 -7.19 -2.79
N TYR A 2 -1.30 -6.20 -2.09
CA TYR A 2 -2.70 -5.82 -2.07
C TYR A 2 -2.84 -4.46 -2.73
N ALA A 3 -3.93 -4.24 -3.47
CA ALA A 3 -4.15 -2.98 -4.15
C ALA A 3 -5.62 -2.57 -4.09
N TRP A 4 -5.85 -1.26 -4.03
CA TRP A 4 -7.17 -0.66 -3.99
C TRP A 4 -7.30 0.38 -5.08
N TYR A 5 -8.46 0.35 -5.75
CA TYR A 5 -8.84 1.34 -6.74
C TYR A 5 -9.81 2.35 -6.15
N PHE A 6 -9.54 3.62 -6.37
CA PHE A 6 -10.46 4.71 -6.07
C PHE A 6 -10.84 5.45 -7.36
N PRO A 7 -12.13 5.79 -7.58
CA PRO A 7 -12.55 6.50 -8.78
C PRO A 7 -11.93 7.89 -8.95
N LYS A 8 -11.48 8.52 -7.85
CA LYS A 8 -10.85 9.84 -7.81
C LYS A 8 -9.86 9.95 -6.65
N ASP A 9 -8.87 10.81 -6.81
CA ASP A 9 -7.98 11.27 -5.75
C ASP A 9 -8.00 12.80 -5.72
N MET A 10 -8.36 13.35 -4.56
CA MET A 10 -8.47 14.79 -4.34
C MET A 10 -7.76 15.14 -3.02
N PRO A 11 -6.60 15.80 -3.08
CA PRO A 11 -5.93 16.28 -1.87
C PRO A 11 -6.75 17.44 -1.28
N TYR A 12 -7.49 17.17 -0.20
CA TYR A 12 -8.31 18.19 0.48
C TYR A 12 -7.47 19.20 1.29
N SER A 13 -6.21 18.87 1.59
CA SER A 13 -5.36 19.64 2.52
C SER A 13 -4.60 20.80 1.88
N VAL A 14 -4.62 20.95 0.55
CA VAL A 14 -3.89 22.02 -0.16
C VAL A 14 -4.81 22.77 -1.12
N PHE A 15 -5.06 24.04 -0.81
CA PHE A 15 -5.88 24.93 -1.63
C PHE A 15 -5.28 25.11 -3.03
N GLY A 16 -6.08 24.94 -4.08
CA GLY A 16 -5.68 25.16 -5.48
C GLY A 16 -5.14 23.93 -6.22
N LEU A 17 -5.01 22.77 -5.57
CA LEU A 17 -4.69 21.54 -6.29
C LEU A 17 -5.91 20.98 -7.03
N LYS A 18 -5.71 20.65 -8.31
CA LYS A 18 -6.68 19.88 -9.08
C LYS A 18 -6.53 18.41 -8.70
N GLY A 19 -7.63 17.78 -8.28
CA GLY A 19 -7.68 16.33 -8.13
C GLY A 19 -7.50 15.61 -9.46
N ARG A 20 -7.30 14.29 -9.38
CA ARG A 20 -7.19 13.39 -10.53
C ARG A 20 -8.32 12.38 -10.55
N ARG A 21 -8.75 12.01 -11.76
CA ARG A 21 -9.60 10.84 -12.00
C ARG A 21 -8.72 9.60 -11.87
N HIS A 22 -9.24 8.57 -11.20
CA HIS A 22 -8.56 7.33 -10.85
C HIS A 22 -7.45 7.50 -9.81
N ASN A 23 -7.33 6.50 -8.96
CA ASN A 23 -6.17 6.30 -8.12
C ASN A 23 -6.01 4.81 -7.84
N TRP A 24 -4.76 4.37 -7.86
CA TRP A 24 -4.37 3.05 -7.39
C TRP A 24 -3.40 3.26 -6.24
N VAL A 25 -3.66 2.57 -5.14
CA VAL A 25 -2.71 2.46 -4.02
C VAL A 25 -2.47 1.00 -3.72
N SER A 26 -1.31 0.68 -3.16
CA SER A 26 -0.97 -0.69 -2.82
C SER A 26 -0.20 -0.80 -1.52
N ALA A 27 -0.29 -1.99 -0.94
CA ALA A 27 0.52 -2.42 0.19
C ALA A 27 1.19 -3.76 -0.16
N VAL A 28 2.47 -3.90 0.18
CA VAL A 28 3.21 -5.15 0.07
C VAL A 28 3.51 -5.66 1.47
N VAL A 29 2.97 -6.83 1.80
CA VAL A 29 3.21 -7.51 3.07
C VAL A 29 4.33 -8.52 2.85
N TRP A 30 5.45 -8.33 3.51
CA TRP A 30 6.62 -9.21 3.42
C TRP A 30 6.58 -10.23 4.55
N LEU A 31 6.54 -11.50 4.17
CA LEU A 31 6.52 -12.63 5.10
C LEU A 31 7.91 -13.27 5.15
N ASP A 32 8.21 -13.97 6.23
CA ASP A 32 9.38 -14.84 6.32
C ASP A 32 9.26 -16.05 5.39
N ASN A 33 8.20 -16.85 5.55
CA ASN A 33 7.92 -18.02 4.74
C ASN A 33 6.40 -18.33 4.76
N PRO A 34 5.71 -18.21 3.62
CA PRO A 34 4.27 -18.49 3.55
C PRO A 34 3.93 -19.98 3.77
N ALA A 35 4.90 -20.88 3.75
CA ALA A 35 4.67 -22.31 4.00
C ALA A 35 4.54 -22.68 5.49
N PHE A 36 4.83 -21.75 6.41
CA PHE A 36 4.63 -21.98 7.84
C PHE A 36 3.14 -21.91 8.21
N GLU A 37 2.75 -22.62 9.27
CA GLU A 37 1.38 -22.57 9.81
C GLU A 37 1.01 -21.15 10.26
N LYS A 38 1.99 -20.41 10.80
CA LYS A 38 1.85 -19.01 11.22
C LYS A 38 3.04 -18.20 10.69
N PRO A 39 3.00 -17.76 9.42
CA PRO A 39 4.04 -16.90 8.86
C PRO A 39 4.17 -15.60 9.65
N LYS A 40 5.40 -15.13 9.82
CA LYS A 40 5.69 -13.87 10.48
C LYS A 40 5.73 -12.74 9.44
N ILE A 41 5.02 -11.64 9.72
CA ILE A 41 5.15 -10.41 8.96
C ILE A 41 6.45 -9.72 9.35
N LEU A 42 7.36 -9.55 8.40
CA LEU A 42 8.67 -8.91 8.59
C LEU A 42 8.65 -7.42 8.28
N ALA A 43 7.82 -7.01 7.32
CA ALA A 43 7.65 -5.62 6.93
C ALA A 43 6.34 -5.42 6.18
N VAL A 44 5.85 -4.18 6.16
CA VAL A 44 4.76 -3.73 5.32
C VAL A 44 5.19 -2.45 4.60
N SER A 45 5.07 -2.45 3.28
CA SER A 45 5.44 -1.33 2.43
C SER A 45 4.18 -0.73 1.81
N THR A 46 3.93 0.56 1.96
CA THR A 46 2.72 1.23 1.46
C THR A 46 3.05 2.31 0.45
N THR A 47 2.23 2.42 -0.59
CA THR A 47 2.40 3.45 -1.63
C THR A 47 2.17 4.86 -1.06
N ILE A 48 3.10 5.76 -1.33
CA ILE A 48 2.98 7.20 -1.05
C ILE A 48 2.67 7.99 -2.33
N GLY A 49 2.42 9.30 -2.20
CA GLY A 49 1.70 10.09 -3.20
C GLY A 49 2.35 10.21 -4.59
N ASN A 50 3.65 9.92 -4.69
CA ASN A 50 4.43 9.92 -5.93
C ASN A 50 4.60 8.52 -6.56
N GLY A 51 4.03 7.47 -5.96
CA GLY A 51 4.19 6.08 -6.40
C GLY A 51 5.35 5.33 -5.74
N GLU A 52 6.17 6.00 -4.92
CA GLU A 52 7.18 5.34 -4.09
C GLU A 52 6.54 4.56 -2.94
N TYR A 53 7.36 3.80 -2.21
CA TYR A 53 6.94 3.03 -1.05
C TYR A 53 7.57 3.55 0.23
N HIS A 54 6.73 3.77 1.24
CA HIS A 54 7.18 3.88 2.62
C HIS A 54 7.22 2.49 3.24
N ILE A 55 8.30 2.15 3.95
CA ILE A 55 8.55 0.80 4.45
C ILE A 55 8.60 0.82 5.98
N GLU A 56 7.64 0.14 6.60
CA GLU A 56 7.63 -0.14 8.04
C GLU A 56 8.12 -1.57 8.27
N LYS A 57 9.13 -1.74 9.12
CA LYS A 57 9.78 -3.04 9.37
C LYS A 57 9.60 -3.45 10.82
N ASP A 58 9.63 -4.76 11.07
CA ASP A 58 9.73 -5.32 12.41
C ASP A 58 11.15 -5.11 12.99
N ALA A 59 11.41 -3.87 13.41
CA ALA A 59 12.65 -3.44 14.03
C ALA A 59 12.34 -2.57 15.26
N PRO A 60 13.28 -2.47 16.22
CA PRO A 60 13.12 -1.57 17.35
C PRO A 60 12.80 -0.14 16.87
N PRO A 61 11.78 0.54 17.43
CA PRO A 61 11.41 1.88 17.00
C PRO A 61 12.59 2.84 17.22
N ALA A 62 12.90 3.63 16.19
CA ALA A 62 13.91 4.68 16.28
C ALA A 62 13.35 5.85 17.11
N CYS A 63 13.52 5.77 18.42
CA CYS A 63 13.12 6.83 19.34
C CYS A 63 13.93 8.10 19.12
N GLY A 64 13.23 9.23 18.96
CA GLY A 64 13.81 10.55 19.07
C GLY A 64 13.94 10.99 20.54
N ARG A 65 14.51 12.17 20.76
CA ARG A 65 14.72 12.73 22.12
C ARG A 65 13.40 12.93 22.90
N TRP A 66 12.28 13.12 22.22
CA TRP A 66 11.00 13.51 22.84
C TRP A 66 9.83 12.56 22.52
N SER A 67 10.01 11.61 21.60
CA SER A 67 8.96 10.67 21.23
C SER A 67 9.55 9.41 20.59
N CYS A 68 8.84 8.30 20.73
CA CYS A 68 9.08 7.07 20.00
C CYS A 68 7.92 6.82 19.05
N PRO A 69 8.15 6.40 17.79
CA PRO A 69 7.09 5.82 17.00
C PRO A 69 6.57 4.55 17.69
N PRO A 70 5.30 4.18 17.48
CA PRO A 70 4.77 2.93 18.01
C PRO A 70 5.58 1.74 17.45
N PRO A 71 5.74 0.66 18.23
CA PRO A 71 6.39 -0.55 17.76
C PRO A 71 5.63 -1.15 16.57
N PHE A 72 6.36 -1.84 15.68
CA PHE A 72 5.77 -2.45 14.48
C PHE A 72 4.55 -3.33 14.76
N ALA A 73 4.60 -4.10 15.84
CA ALA A 73 3.50 -4.98 16.27
C ALA A 73 2.18 -4.23 16.53
N ASP A 74 2.22 -2.97 16.95
CA ASP A 74 1.00 -2.19 17.23
C ASP A 74 0.23 -1.86 15.94
N PHE A 75 0.90 -1.88 14.78
CA PHE A 75 0.25 -1.70 13.48
C PHE A 75 -0.38 -2.99 12.94
N ILE A 76 -0.23 -4.13 13.62
CA ILE A 76 -0.72 -5.43 13.17
C ILE A 76 -1.81 -5.93 14.12
N ASN A 77 -3.03 -6.10 13.60
CA ASN A 77 -4.12 -6.75 14.33
C ASN A 77 -4.15 -8.24 14.02
N GLY A 78 -3.52 -9.06 14.87
CA GLY A 78 -3.37 -10.50 14.65
C GLY A 78 -2.45 -10.79 13.47
N THR A 79 -3.02 -11.13 12.31
CA THR A 79 -2.30 -11.34 11.04
C THR A 79 -2.60 -10.24 10.01
N THR A 80 -3.29 -9.18 10.41
CA THR A 80 -3.81 -8.16 9.50
C THR A 80 -3.12 -6.82 9.75
N PRO A 81 -2.29 -6.33 8.81
CA PRO A 81 -1.79 -4.97 8.85
C PRO A 81 -2.93 -3.95 8.84
N MET A 82 -2.88 -2.98 9.75
CA MET A 82 -3.84 -1.88 9.82
C MET A 82 -3.36 -0.73 8.94
N LEU A 83 -4.17 -0.38 7.94
CA LEU A 83 -3.84 0.62 6.94
C LEU A 83 -4.86 1.77 6.97
N GLU A 84 -4.37 2.97 6.67
CA GLU A 84 -5.17 4.18 6.55
C GLU A 84 -4.89 4.85 5.21
N TYR A 85 -5.96 5.10 4.46
CA TYR A 85 -5.94 5.88 3.22
C TYR A 85 -6.42 7.31 3.53
N GLY A 86 -5.70 8.32 3.05
CA GLY A 86 -6.06 9.72 3.33
C GLY A 86 -5.09 10.48 4.24
N THR A 87 -3.95 9.91 4.60
CA THR A 87 -3.08 10.37 5.70
C THR A 87 -2.24 11.64 5.42
N SER A 88 -2.52 12.40 4.37
CA SER A 88 -1.53 13.35 3.81
C SER A 88 -1.73 14.83 4.20
N LYS A 89 -0.62 15.46 4.63
CA LYS A 89 -0.39 16.93 4.63
C LYS A 89 0.24 17.45 3.32
N SER A 90 0.36 16.60 2.30
CA SER A 90 1.03 16.88 1.01
C SER A 90 0.03 17.02 -0.14
N THR A 91 0.53 17.14 -1.36
CA THR A 91 -0.24 17.36 -2.58
C THR A 91 -0.93 16.11 -3.15
N ALA A 92 -0.77 14.92 -2.53
CA ALA A 92 -1.38 13.68 -2.99
C ALA A 92 -1.82 12.79 -1.83
N THR A 93 -2.86 11.98 -2.05
CA THR A 93 -3.35 11.03 -1.05
C THR A 93 -2.41 9.84 -0.90
N THR A 94 -2.11 9.46 0.34
CA THR A 94 -1.18 8.38 0.70
C THR A 94 -1.92 7.22 1.38
N LEU A 95 -1.33 6.03 1.26
CA LEU A 95 -1.64 4.87 2.09
C LEU A 95 -0.53 4.74 3.14
N GLY A 96 -0.88 4.58 4.40
CA GLY A 96 0.08 4.38 5.49
C GLY A 96 -0.41 3.36 6.50
N MET A 97 0.48 2.88 7.36
CA MET A 97 0.07 2.08 8.52
C MET A 97 -0.54 2.97 9.60
N THR A 98 -1.47 2.45 10.38
CA THR A 98 -2.12 3.19 11.47
C THR A 98 -2.29 2.33 12.71
N ILE A 99 -2.22 2.96 13.89
CA ILE A 99 -2.61 2.36 15.18
C ILE A 99 -3.94 2.93 15.70
N GLY A 100 -4.49 3.94 15.01
CA GLY A 100 -5.58 4.75 15.54
C GLY A 100 -6.97 4.17 15.30
N LYS A 101 -7.14 3.36 14.26
CA LYS A 101 -8.43 2.78 13.88
C LYS A 101 -8.25 1.39 13.30
N ILE A 102 -9.16 0.49 13.68
CA ILE A 102 -9.34 -0.78 12.99
C ILE A 102 -10.16 -0.47 11.73
N GLY A 103 -9.58 -0.77 10.56
CA GLY A 103 -10.24 -0.60 9.27
C GLY A 103 -11.24 -1.72 8.97
N GLU A 104 -11.72 -1.73 7.72
CA GLU A 104 -12.60 -2.77 7.19
C GLU A 104 -11.83 -3.69 6.24
N LEU A 105 -12.32 -4.92 6.08
CA LEU A 105 -11.89 -5.84 5.02
C LEU A 105 -12.79 -5.69 3.80
N GLN A 106 -12.25 -5.97 2.63
CA GLN A 106 -12.98 -5.99 1.36
C GLN A 106 -12.90 -7.40 0.77
N ASP A 107 -13.87 -7.74 -0.08
CA ASP A 107 -13.83 -8.99 -0.82
C ASP A 107 -12.58 -9.03 -1.70
N LEU A 108 -11.74 -10.04 -1.46
CA LEU A 108 -10.47 -10.20 -2.14
C LEU A 108 -10.67 -10.99 -3.43
N VAL A 109 -10.15 -10.46 -4.53
CA VAL A 109 -9.92 -11.19 -5.78
C VAL A 109 -8.43 -11.14 -6.11
N MET A 110 -7.81 -12.31 -6.28
CA MET A 110 -6.39 -12.42 -6.64
C MET A 110 -6.21 -12.24 -8.15
N TRP A 111 -5.02 -11.81 -8.57
CA TRP A 111 -4.69 -11.65 -10.00
C TRP A 111 -4.94 -12.93 -10.79
N GLU A 112 -4.57 -14.07 -10.22
CA GLU A 112 -4.70 -15.41 -10.82
C GLU A 112 -6.15 -15.90 -10.85
N GLN A 113 -7.05 -15.29 -10.07
CA GLN A 113 -8.48 -15.61 -10.05
C GLN A 113 -9.28 -14.80 -11.07
N LEU A 114 -8.69 -13.74 -11.65
CA LEU A 114 -9.35 -12.91 -12.65
C LEU A 114 -9.48 -13.64 -13.99
N THR A 115 -10.56 -13.35 -14.70
CA THR A 115 -10.72 -13.78 -16.09
C THR A 115 -9.64 -13.17 -16.97
N GLU A 116 -9.32 -13.83 -18.08
CA GLU A 116 -8.40 -13.28 -19.07
C GLU A 116 -8.83 -11.89 -19.55
N ALA A 117 -10.13 -11.67 -19.77
CA ALA A 117 -10.68 -10.37 -20.14
C ALA A 117 -10.41 -9.29 -19.07
N ALA A 118 -10.55 -9.62 -17.78
CA ALA A 118 -10.27 -8.68 -16.70
C ALA A 118 -8.77 -8.36 -16.59
N ARG A 119 -7.90 -9.38 -16.73
CA ARG A 119 -6.44 -9.18 -16.75
C ARG A 119 -5.99 -8.34 -17.95
N GLY A 120 -6.54 -8.60 -19.14
CA GLY A 120 -6.29 -7.81 -20.35
C GLY A 120 -6.71 -6.35 -20.15
N ALA A 121 -7.95 -6.12 -19.67
CA ALA A 121 -8.44 -4.78 -19.42
C ALA A 121 -7.58 -4.00 -18.41
N LEU A 122 -7.15 -4.63 -17.31
CA LEU A 122 -6.30 -3.97 -16.31
C LEU A 122 -4.89 -3.65 -16.84
N SER A 123 -4.37 -4.46 -17.76
CA SER A 123 -3.05 -4.25 -18.37
C SER A 123 -3.04 -3.18 -19.46
N GLU A 124 -4.16 -3.01 -20.18
CA GLU A 124 -4.28 -2.10 -21.33
C GLU A 124 -4.93 -0.75 -20.99
N THR A 125 -5.70 -0.67 -19.90
CA THR A 125 -6.43 0.55 -19.56
C THR A 125 -5.48 1.65 -19.08
N GLU A 126 -5.58 2.81 -19.73
CA GLU A 126 -4.94 4.05 -19.29
C GLU A 126 -5.72 4.70 -18.15
N PHE A 127 -5.26 4.51 -16.91
CA PHE A 127 -5.82 5.18 -15.72
C PHE A 127 -5.24 6.59 -15.50
N GLY A 128 -4.42 7.08 -16.43
CA GLY A 128 -3.69 8.35 -16.38
C GLY A 128 -2.19 8.14 -16.17
N GLU A 129 -1.37 9.10 -16.64
CA GLU A 129 0.09 8.96 -16.75
C GLU A 129 0.81 8.51 -15.46
N LYS A 130 0.27 8.94 -14.30
CA LYS A 130 0.84 8.67 -12.97
C LYS A 130 0.07 7.63 -12.16
N VAL A 131 -0.92 6.98 -12.77
CA VAL A 131 -1.80 6.02 -12.10
C VAL A 131 -1.75 4.72 -12.90
N LYS A 132 -1.01 3.74 -12.40
CA LYS A 132 -0.89 2.42 -13.03
C LYS A 132 -1.33 1.35 -12.04
N ALA A 133 -2.03 0.34 -12.55
CA ALA A 133 -2.40 -0.82 -11.73
C ALA A 133 -1.10 -1.51 -11.24
N PRO A 134 -0.87 -1.64 -9.92
CA PRO A 134 0.47 -1.95 -9.41
C PRO A 134 0.84 -3.44 -9.49
N PHE A 135 -0.15 -4.31 -9.64
CA PHE A 135 0.00 -5.77 -9.58
C PHE A 135 -0.05 -6.46 -10.96
N ILE A 136 -0.20 -5.71 -12.05
CA ILE A 136 -0.15 -6.29 -13.40
C ILE A 136 1.26 -6.77 -13.71
N ASP A 137 1.39 -7.73 -14.63
CA ASP A 137 2.67 -8.36 -14.99
C ASP A 137 3.76 -7.35 -15.35
N ALA A 138 3.39 -6.27 -16.05
CA ALA A 138 4.32 -5.21 -16.45
C ALA A 138 4.89 -4.37 -15.29
N ASN A 139 4.20 -4.31 -14.14
CA ASN A 139 4.55 -3.43 -13.02
C ASN A 139 4.95 -4.20 -11.75
N LEU A 140 4.51 -5.46 -11.60
CA LEU A 140 4.60 -6.22 -10.36
C LEU A 140 6.05 -6.31 -9.85
N ASN A 141 6.98 -6.78 -10.68
CA ASN A 141 8.38 -6.97 -10.27
C ASN A 141 9.04 -5.64 -9.89
N THR A 142 8.89 -4.60 -10.70
CA THR A 142 9.42 -3.26 -10.41
C THR A 142 8.89 -2.73 -9.07
N ASN A 143 7.59 -2.93 -8.79
CA ASN A 143 6.99 -2.50 -7.53
C ASN A 143 7.45 -3.36 -6.34
N LEU A 144 7.67 -4.67 -6.53
CA LEU A 144 8.25 -5.54 -5.50
C LEU A 144 9.69 -5.14 -5.17
N GLU A 145 10.50 -4.78 -6.18
CA GLU A 145 11.85 -4.27 -5.97
C GLU A 145 11.83 -2.92 -5.23
N ALA A 146 11.00 -1.98 -5.67
CA ALA A 146 10.88 -0.65 -5.05
C ALA A 146 10.35 -0.71 -3.60
N SER A 147 9.56 -1.72 -3.28
CA SER A 147 8.96 -1.91 -1.94
C SER A 147 9.78 -2.83 -1.03
N ARG A 148 10.92 -3.36 -1.50
CA ARG A 148 11.67 -4.38 -0.78
C ARG A 148 12.31 -3.83 0.50
N PRO A 149 12.10 -4.48 1.66
CA PRO A 149 12.58 -3.98 2.95
C PRO A 149 14.09 -4.16 3.17
N PHE A 150 14.79 -4.92 2.33
CA PHE A 150 16.21 -5.20 2.52
C PHE A 150 16.92 -5.11 1.16
N LEU A 151 18.01 -4.34 1.09
CA LEU A 151 19.01 -4.44 0.02
C LEU A 151 19.86 -5.69 0.24
#